data_AF-A0A3D0NV03-F1
#
_entry.id   AF-A0A3D0NV03-F1
#
_cell.length_a   1.000
_cell.length_b   1.000
_cell.length_c   1.000
_cell.angle_alpha   90.00
_cell.angle_beta   90.00
_cell.angle_gamma   90.00
#
_symmetry.space_group_name_H-M   'P 1'
#
loop_
_entity.id
_entity.type
_entity.pdbx_description
1 polymer ?
#
loop_
_entity_poly.entity_id
_entity_poly.type
_entity_poly.pdbx_seq_one_letter_code
_entity_poly.pdbx_strand_id
1 'polypeptide(L)'
;IMKKTIRTIISILTAGLMLMAFASCGEKKNELMQGIYEKLTAADSSYSEWKSGFNATTFEEKLDGEAIVITAKGEEGMNGEYTFTHDGDYIIYTTADKEDYSGYSVFMFIRNAVGDYYGMNSTLMNGYLAGLQNFGFENKYLNIDMEKGEYKIYSASKWDMKELDEMYVNDAALEYSEALTEDDVNRIINSGKITVVTYGNKDHFKMFVYEYGDKNTDLTYKSIMAVMNKFQPTDYELFNKYYTELKEVKDADGFTVTFGLDKSMEEAGEITGLDDYSCVTIIYNASK
;
A
#
# COMPACT_ATOMS: atom_id res chain seq x y z
N ILE A 1 -19.65 56.68 27.92
CA ILE A 1 -18.89 56.65 26.66
C ILE A 1 -17.81 55.55 26.66
N MET A 2 -17.01 55.40 27.73
CA MET A 2 -15.99 54.33 27.86
C MET A 2 -16.47 52.86 27.65
N LYS A 3 -17.68 52.48 28.07
CA LYS A 3 -18.17 51.09 27.92
C LYS A 3 -18.47 50.67 26.47
N LYS A 4 -18.76 51.62 25.58
CA LYS A 4 -19.02 51.32 24.15
C LYS A 4 -17.71 51.07 23.39
N THR A 5 -16.68 51.85 23.68
CA THR A 5 -15.37 51.75 23.01
C THR A 5 -14.66 50.42 23.32
N ILE A 6 -14.75 49.93 24.57
CA ILE A 6 -14.15 48.64 24.96
C ILE A 6 -14.82 47.46 24.25
N ARG A 7 -16.15 47.46 24.09
CA ARG A 7 -16.87 46.40 23.35
C ARG A 7 -16.50 46.39 21.86
N THR A 8 -16.36 47.56 21.23
CA THR A 8 -15.96 47.65 19.82
C THR A 8 -14.53 47.15 19.58
N ILE A 9 -13.59 47.47 20.48
CA ILE A 9 -12.20 46.99 20.36
C ILE A 9 -12.12 45.47 20.53
N ILE A 10 -12.85 44.88 21.49
CA ILE A 10 -12.88 43.43 21.67
C ILE A 10 -13.46 42.71 20.45
N SER A 11 -14.53 43.23 19.85
CA SER A 11 -15.14 42.65 18.64
C SER A 11 -14.23 42.74 17.39
N ILE A 12 -13.44 43.80 17.25
CA ILE A 12 -12.46 43.93 16.15
C ILE A 12 -11.30 42.95 16.34
N LEU A 13 -10.82 42.77 17.58
CA LEU A 13 -9.77 41.79 17.89
C LEU A 13 -10.22 40.35 17.68
N THR A 14 -11.48 40.00 18.00
CA THR A 14 -12.00 38.63 17.75
C THR A 14 -12.23 38.36 16.27
N ALA A 15 -12.72 39.34 15.51
CA ALA A 15 -12.87 39.21 14.06
C ALA A 15 -11.51 39.10 13.35
N GLY A 16 -10.51 39.87 13.79
CA GLY A 16 -9.14 39.80 13.27
C GLY A 16 -8.44 38.47 13.57
N LEU A 17 -8.63 37.91 14.77
CA LEU A 17 -8.09 36.58 15.13
C LEU A 17 -8.76 35.46 14.33
N MET A 18 -10.08 35.54 14.09
CA MET A 18 -10.78 34.59 13.23
C MET A 18 -10.29 34.66 11.79
N LEU A 19 -10.16 35.86 11.20
CA LEU A 19 -9.67 36.04 9.83
C LEU A 19 -8.26 35.49 9.62
N MET A 20 -7.35 35.65 10.59
CA MET A 20 -6.01 35.08 10.52
C MET A 20 -6.00 33.54 10.64
N ALA A 21 -6.90 32.96 11.44
CA ALA A 21 -7.04 31.50 11.55
C ALA A 21 -7.61 30.87 10.26
N PHE A 22 -8.55 31.55 9.58
CA PHE A 22 -9.09 31.08 8.30
C PHE A 22 -8.08 31.20 7.16
N ALA A 23 -7.31 32.30 7.09
CA ALA A 23 -6.25 32.45 6.09
C ALA A 23 -5.11 31.42 6.30
N SER A 24 -4.69 31.22 7.55
CA SER A 24 -3.67 30.22 7.92
C SER A 24 -4.09 28.78 7.61
N CYS A 25 -5.39 28.47 7.63
CA CYS A 25 -5.91 27.14 7.32
C CYS A 25 -5.98 26.91 5.81
N GLY A 26 -6.42 27.90 5.03
CA GLY A 26 -6.44 27.85 3.57
C GLY A 26 -5.03 27.78 2.94
N GLU A 27 -4.06 28.54 3.46
CA GLU A 27 -2.68 28.48 2.96
C GLU A 27 -2.07 27.08 3.12
N LYS A 28 -2.24 26.45 4.28
CA LYS A 28 -1.73 25.08 4.53
C LYS A 28 -2.41 24.02 3.66
N LYS A 29 -3.71 24.16 3.39
CA LYS A 29 -4.43 23.24 2.48
C LYS A 29 -3.91 23.34 1.05
N ASN A 30 -3.69 24.57 0.57
CA ASN A 30 -3.10 24.81 -0.74
C ASN A 30 -1.68 24.24 -0.84
N GLU A 31 -0.84 24.41 0.19
CA GLU A 31 0.51 23.82 0.23
C GLU A 31 0.49 22.29 0.17
N LEU A 32 -0.41 21.63 0.91
CA LEU A 32 -0.55 20.17 0.90
C LEU A 32 -0.96 19.66 -0.49
N MET A 33 -2.05 20.20 -1.04
CA MET A 33 -2.57 19.75 -2.35
C MET A 33 -1.59 20.05 -3.48
N GLN A 34 -0.91 21.21 -3.44
CA GLN A 34 0.17 21.54 -4.35
C GLN A 34 1.33 20.54 -4.23
N GLY A 35 1.78 20.23 -3.02
CA GLY A 35 2.89 19.29 -2.81
C GLY A 35 2.58 17.87 -3.29
N ILE A 36 1.34 17.40 -3.12
CA ILE A 36 0.89 16.10 -3.65
C ILE A 36 0.83 16.15 -5.18
N TYR A 37 0.28 17.22 -5.75
CA TYR A 37 0.24 17.42 -7.19
C TYR A 37 1.65 17.42 -7.82
N GLU A 38 2.63 18.03 -7.15
CA GLU A 38 4.03 18.02 -7.59
C GLU A 38 4.63 16.61 -7.60
N LYS A 39 4.25 15.73 -6.66
CA LYS A 39 4.67 14.31 -6.69
C LYS A 39 4.10 13.59 -7.91
N LEU A 40 2.82 13.78 -8.19
CA LEU A 40 2.12 13.14 -9.31
C LEU A 40 2.66 13.57 -10.69
N THR A 41 3.12 14.82 -10.80
CA THR A 41 3.51 15.43 -12.08
C THR A 41 5.02 15.50 -12.30
N ALA A 42 5.83 15.02 -11.36
CA ALA A 42 7.28 14.96 -11.51
C ALA A 42 7.69 14.06 -12.68
N ALA A 43 8.48 14.61 -13.61
CA ALA A 43 8.86 13.95 -14.86
C ALA A 43 9.69 12.67 -14.66
N ASP A 44 10.52 12.62 -13.62
CA ASP A 44 11.41 11.49 -13.31
C ASP A 44 10.85 10.59 -12.19
N SER A 45 9.52 10.51 -12.06
CA SER A 45 8.87 9.73 -11.01
C SER A 45 8.33 8.39 -11.50
N SER A 46 8.21 7.43 -10.59
CA SER A 46 7.50 6.15 -10.79
C SER A 46 6.04 6.34 -11.21
N TYR A 47 5.46 7.53 -11.01
CA TYR A 47 4.11 7.85 -11.47
C TYR A 47 3.99 7.88 -12.98
N SER A 48 5.07 8.14 -13.73
CA SER A 48 5.05 8.06 -15.20
C SER A 48 4.78 6.62 -15.70
N GLU A 49 5.36 5.63 -15.04
CA GLU A 49 5.12 4.20 -15.31
C GLU A 49 3.73 3.75 -14.84
N TRP A 50 3.25 4.27 -13.70
CA TRP A 50 1.88 4.00 -13.26
C TRP A 50 0.85 4.56 -14.24
N LYS A 51 1.08 5.76 -14.78
CA LYS A 51 0.23 6.38 -15.81
C LYS A 51 0.11 5.53 -17.07
N SER A 52 1.20 4.92 -17.53
CA SER A 52 1.14 4.03 -18.70
C SER A 52 0.39 2.73 -18.39
N GLY A 53 0.45 2.23 -17.15
CA GLY A 53 -0.29 1.05 -16.69
C GLY A 53 -1.82 1.21 -16.67
N PHE A 54 -2.33 2.44 -16.71
CA PHE A 54 -3.77 2.74 -16.76
C PHE A 54 -4.41 2.52 -18.14
N ASN A 55 -3.62 2.22 -19.18
CA ASN A 55 -4.08 2.02 -20.57
C ASN A 55 -4.98 3.16 -21.10
N ALA A 56 -4.83 4.37 -20.55
CA ALA A 56 -5.55 5.54 -21.01
C ALA A 56 -4.83 6.17 -22.22
N THR A 57 -5.58 6.49 -23.28
CA THR A 57 -5.11 7.29 -24.42
C THR A 57 -4.76 8.72 -24.00
N THR A 58 -5.42 9.22 -22.95
CA THR A 58 -5.13 10.53 -22.36
C THR A 58 -5.22 10.41 -20.84
N PHE A 59 -4.20 10.89 -20.14
CA PHE A 59 -4.16 10.99 -18.68
C PHE A 59 -3.61 12.37 -18.32
N GLU A 60 -4.48 13.26 -17.86
CA GLU A 60 -4.16 14.65 -17.56
C GLU A 60 -4.44 14.96 -16.11
N GLU A 61 -3.44 15.50 -15.41
CA GLU A 61 -3.60 16.03 -14.06
C GLU A 61 -3.64 17.56 -14.08
N LYS A 62 -4.52 18.13 -13.27
CA LYS A 62 -4.64 19.57 -13.07
C LYS A 62 -4.84 19.86 -11.59
N LEU A 63 -4.18 20.90 -11.09
CA LEU A 63 -4.54 21.53 -9.82
C LEU A 63 -5.53 22.67 -10.08
N ASP A 64 -6.74 22.57 -9.54
CA ASP A 64 -7.80 23.56 -9.66
C ASP A 64 -8.19 24.12 -8.28
N GLY A 65 -7.51 25.21 -7.88
CA GLY A 65 -7.61 25.72 -6.51
C GLY A 65 -7.07 24.70 -5.51
N GLU A 66 -7.93 24.26 -4.58
CA GLU A 66 -7.59 23.27 -3.54
C GLU A 66 -7.94 21.83 -3.95
N ALA A 67 -8.16 21.56 -5.23
CA ALA A 67 -8.54 20.24 -5.74
C ALA A 67 -7.55 19.73 -6.79
N ILE A 68 -7.21 18.44 -6.71
CA ILE A 68 -6.51 17.73 -7.78
C ILE A 68 -7.57 17.08 -8.66
N VAL A 69 -7.55 17.41 -9.95
CA VAL A 69 -8.45 16.85 -10.96
C VAL A 69 -7.64 15.98 -11.90
N ILE A 70 -8.06 14.72 -12.04
CA ILE A 70 -7.47 13.77 -12.98
C ILE A 70 -8.50 13.47 -14.05
N THR A 71 -8.15 13.72 -15.31
CA THR A 71 -8.97 13.33 -16.46
C THR A 71 -8.30 12.17 -17.17
N ALA A 72 -8.96 11.02 -17.19
CA ALA A 72 -8.48 9.86 -17.91
C ALA A 72 -9.48 9.46 -19.00
N LYS A 73 -8.97 9.16 -20.20
CA LYS A 73 -9.76 8.67 -21.34
C LYS A 73 -9.04 7.50 -21.97
N GLY A 74 -9.73 6.38 -22.16
CA GLY A 74 -9.18 5.14 -22.72
C GLY A 74 -10.23 4.32 -23.46
N GLU A 75 -9.77 3.35 -24.25
CA GLU A 75 -10.66 2.49 -25.04
C GLU A 75 -11.39 1.44 -24.19
N GLU A 76 -10.80 1.03 -23.05
CA GLU A 76 -11.35 0.01 -22.14
C GLU A 76 -11.26 0.45 -20.67
N GLY A 77 -12.43 0.70 -20.04
CA GLY A 77 -12.56 0.79 -18.58
C GLY A 77 -12.19 2.12 -17.91
N MET A 78 -11.25 2.89 -18.46
CA MET A 78 -10.82 4.14 -17.82
C MET A 78 -11.30 5.39 -18.57
N ASN A 79 -12.50 5.86 -18.21
CA ASN A 79 -13.08 7.06 -18.78
C ASN A 79 -13.78 7.89 -17.70
N GLY A 80 -13.18 9.02 -17.32
CA GLY A 80 -13.76 9.87 -16.30
C GLY A 80 -12.93 11.09 -15.95
N GLU A 81 -13.58 11.96 -15.18
CA GLU A 81 -12.95 13.07 -14.47
C GLU A 81 -13.09 12.78 -12.97
N TYR A 82 -11.95 12.72 -12.27
CA TYR A 82 -11.86 12.35 -10.86
C TYR A 82 -11.35 13.56 -10.09
N THR A 83 -12.20 14.10 -9.21
CA THR A 83 -11.87 15.30 -8.42
C THR A 83 -11.59 14.91 -6.98
N PHE A 84 -10.37 15.19 -6.53
CA PHE A 84 -9.89 14.92 -5.17
C PHE A 84 -9.79 16.24 -4.41
N THR A 85 -10.46 16.31 -3.26
CA THR A 85 -10.51 17.51 -2.42
C THR A 85 -10.00 17.22 -1.02
N HIS A 86 -9.58 18.26 -0.30
CA HIS A 86 -9.11 18.13 1.07
C HIS A 86 -10.16 18.58 2.10
N ASP A 87 -10.61 17.66 2.94
CA ASP A 87 -11.56 17.90 4.02
C ASP A 87 -11.02 17.38 5.37
N GLY A 88 -10.87 18.30 6.33
CA GLY A 88 -10.26 18.01 7.62
C GLY A 88 -8.84 17.46 7.48
N ASP A 89 -8.66 16.20 7.92
CA ASP A 89 -7.38 15.48 7.89
C ASP A 89 -7.25 14.54 6.68
N TYR A 90 -8.18 14.61 5.73
CA TYR A 90 -8.32 13.64 4.65
C TYR A 90 -8.38 14.28 3.26
N ILE A 91 -7.81 13.58 2.28
CA ILE A 91 -8.19 13.75 0.88
C ILE A 91 -9.35 12.82 0.59
N ILE A 92 -10.39 13.37 -0.03
CA ILE A 92 -11.65 12.69 -0.31
C ILE A 92 -11.89 12.68 -1.82
N TYR A 93 -12.32 11.52 -2.30
CA TYR A 93 -12.98 11.35 -3.58
C TYR A 93 -14.40 10.83 -3.35
N THR A 94 -15.38 11.43 -4.03
CA THR A 94 -16.78 11.01 -3.97
C THR A 94 -17.31 10.77 -5.38
N THR A 95 -18.02 9.67 -5.57
CA THR A 95 -18.68 9.31 -6.83
C THR A 95 -20.10 8.85 -6.57
N ALA A 96 -20.99 9.09 -7.53
CA ALA A 96 -22.35 8.55 -7.49
C ALA A 96 -22.39 7.08 -7.96
N ASP A 97 -21.35 6.63 -8.65
CA ASP A 97 -21.21 5.25 -9.12
C ASP A 97 -20.55 4.39 -8.05
N LYS A 98 -21.31 3.42 -7.54
CA LYS A 98 -20.86 2.52 -6.47
C LYS A 98 -19.88 1.46 -6.96
N GLU A 99 -19.76 1.29 -8.27
CA GLU A 99 -18.87 0.33 -8.92
C GLU A 99 -17.78 1.05 -9.75
N ASP A 100 -17.37 2.24 -9.32
CA ASP A 100 -16.35 3.05 -10.00
C ASP A 100 -14.92 2.50 -9.77
N TYR A 101 -14.63 1.37 -10.40
CA TYR A 101 -13.32 0.72 -10.35
C TYR A 101 -12.20 1.62 -10.89
N SER A 102 -12.51 2.47 -11.87
CA SER A 102 -11.56 3.45 -12.39
C SER A 102 -11.23 4.53 -11.37
N GLY A 103 -12.24 5.09 -10.69
CA GLY A 103 -12.08 6.07 -9.62
C GLY A 103 -11.33 5.49 -8.42
N TYR A 104 -11.60 4.24 -8.04
CA TYR A 104 -10.80 3.51 -7.05
C TYR A 104 -9.32 3.42 -7.47
N SER A 105 -9.04 3.05 -8.72
CA SER A 105 -7.68 2.91 -9.21
C SER A 105 -6.93 4.26 -9.21
N VAL A 106 -7.58 5.36 -9.61
CA VAL A 106 -7.02 6.72 -9.53
C VAL A 106 -6.85 7.16 -8.07
N PHE A 107 -7.77 6.80 -7.18
CA PHE A 107 -7.64 7.08 -5.75
C PHE A 107 -6.42 6.37 -5.14
N MET A 108 -6.13 5.13 -5.53
CA MET A 108 -4.93 4.41 -5.09
C MET A 108 -3.63 5.06 -5.62
N PHE A 109 -3.69 5.69 -6.79
CA PHE A 109 -2.62 6.52 -7.35
C PHE A 109 -2.40 7.81 -6.53
N ILE A 110 -3.48 8.53 -6.17
CA ILE A 110 -3.40 9.69 -5.25
C ILE A 110 -2.83 9.29 -3.89
N ARG A 111 -3.24 8.14 -3.35
CA ARG A 111 -2.73 7.62 -2.07
C ARG A 111 -1.22 7.51 -2.05
N ASN A 112 -0.63 7.00 -3.12
CA ASN A 112 0.82 6.88 -3.18
C ASN A 112 1.49 8.25 -3.16
N ALA A 113 0.91 9.24 -3.84
CA ALA A 113 1.46 10.60 -3.84
C ALA A 113 1.37 11.28 -2.46
N VAL A 114 0.31 10.99 -1.68
CA VAL A 114 0.27 11.35 -0.26
C VAL A 114 1.43 10.70 0.50
N GLY A 115 1.69 9.42 0.23
CA GLY A 115 2.84 8.68 0.73
C GLY A 115 4.17 9.38 0.47
N ASP A 116 4.46 9.64 -0.79
CA ASP A 116 5.69 10.25 -1.28
C ASP A 116 5.86 11.68 -0.78
N TYR A 117 4.77 12.45 -0.64
CA TYR A 117 4.79 13.78 -0.04
C TYR A 117 5.34 13.75 1.40
N TYR A 118 4.96 12.75 2.18
CA TYR A 118 5.46 12.55 3.55
C TYR A 118 6.73 11.69 3.65
N GLY A 119 7.32 11.29 2.52
CA GLY A 119 8.50 10.42 2.48
C GLY A 119 8.23 9.03 3.09
N MET A 120 7.06 8.47 2.84
CA MET A 120 6.70 7.11 3.21
C MET A 120 7.05 6.13 2.08
N ASN A 121 7.55 4.94 2.41
CA ASN A 121 7.80 3.90 1.43
C ASN A 121 6.45 3.29 0.99
N SER A 122 6.12 3.36 -0.30
CA SER A 122 4.82 2.94 -0.85
C SER A 122 4.56 1.44 -0.70
N THR A 123 5.58 0.59 -0.86
CA THR A 123 5.49 -0.86 -0.62
C THR A 123 5.15 -1.13 0.84
N LEU A 124 5.80 -0.44 1.78
CA LEU A 124 5.52 -0.56 3.21
C LEU A 124 4.12 -0.03 3.57
N MET A 125 3.66 1.06 2.96
CA MET A 125 2.28 1.55 3.13
C MET A 125 1.24 0.53 2.67
N ASN A 126 1.47 -0.10 1.51
CA ASN A 126 0.60 -1.14 0.98
C ASN A 126 0.53 -2.34 1.92
N GLY A 127 1.70 -2.82 2.36
CA GLY A 127 1.80 -3.90 3.33
C GLY A 127 1.11 -3.55 4.65
N TYR A 128 1.32 -2.34 5.18
CA TYR A 128 0.68 -1.87 6.41
C TYR A 128 -0.84 -1.85 6.31
N LEU A 129 -1.41 -1.27 5.25
CA LEU A 129 -2.87 -1.24 5.06
C LEU A 129 -3.48 -2.64 4.93
N ALA A 130 -2.84 -3.52 4.16
CA ALA A 130 -3.26 -4.91 4.05
C ALA A 130 -3.16 -5.63 5.41
N GLY A 131 -2.07 -5.40 6.15
CA GLY A 131 -1.86 -5.94 7.48
C GLY A 131 -2.91 -5.47 8.49
N LEU A 132 -3.31 -4.19 8.48
CA LEU A 132 -4.38 -3.69 9.34
C LEU A 132 -5.68 -4.46 9.12
N GLN A 133 -6.06 -4.70 7.85
CA GLN A 133 -7.23 -5.49 7.50
C GLN A 133 -7.09 -6.95 7.96
N ASN A 134 -5.96 -7.59 7.66
CA ASN A 134 -5.71 -9.00 7.96
C ASN A 134 -5.68 -9.32 9.47
N PHE A 135 -5.36 -8.33 10.30
CA PHE A 135 -5.31 -8.46 11.76
C PHE A 135 -6.51 -7.83 12.47
N GLY A 136 -7.44 -7.22 11.73
CA GLY A 136 -8.63 -6.57 12.28
C GLY A 136 -8.31 -5.32 13.11
N PHE A 137 -7.19 -4.65 12.83
CA PHE A 137 -6.86 -3.38 13.44
C PHE A 137 -7.70 -2.25 12.83
N GLU A 138 -7.91 -1.19 13.62
CA GLU A 138 -8.61 0.00 13.16
C GLU A 138 -7.82 0.69 12.04
N ASN A 139 -8.42 0.82 10.85
CA ASN A 139 -7.83 1.54 9.74
C ASN A 139 -8.34 2.98 9.67
N LYS A 140 -7.62 3.89 10.32
CA LYS A 140 -7.91 5.34 10.24
C LYS A 140 -7.29 6.04 9.02
N TYR A 141 -6.39 5.35 8.30
CA TYR A 141 -5.57 5.94 7.24
C TYR A 141 -6.21 5.83 5.86
N LEU A 142 -6.99 4.77 5.64
CA LEU A 142 -7.72 4.52 4.42
C LEU A 142 -9.13 4.08 4.77
N ASN A 143 -10.14 4.75 4.22
CA ASN A 143 -11.53 4.35 4.35
C ASN A 143 -12.18 4.36 2.98
N ILE A 144 -12.79 3.24 2.59
CA ILE A 144 -13.50 3.08 1.33
C ILE A 144 -14.91 2.60 1.66
N ASP A 145 -15.87 3.48 1.48
CA ASP A 145 -17.29 3.20 1.63
C ASP A 145 -17.92 3.16 0.22
N MET A 146 -17.88 1.98 -0.40
CA MET A 146 -18.45 1.76 -1.73
C MET A 146 -19.97 1.99 -1.75
N GLU A 147 -20.67 1.78 -0.63
CA GLU A 147 -22.12 2.00 -0.56
C GLU A 147 -22.49 3.47 -0.67
N LYS A 148 -21.63 4.36 -0.13
CA LYS A 148 -21.74 5.81 -0.23
C LYS A 148 -20.94 6.41 -1.39
N GLY A 149 -20.13 5.61 -2.07
CA GLY A 149 -19.19 6.08 -3.10
C GLY A 149 -18.16 7.05 -2.54
N GLU A 150 -17.72 6.85 -1.30
CA GLU A 150 -16.80 7.76 -0.59
C GLU A 150 -15.46 7.06 -0.31
N TYR A 151 -14.37 7.71 -0.75
CA TYR A 151 -13.00 7.21 -0.63
C TYR A 151 -12.18 8.27 0.11
N LYS A 152 -11.56 7.90 1.23
CA LYS A 152 -10.81 8.81 2.10
C LYS A 152 -9.42 8.30 2.37
N ILE A 153 -8.43 9.18 2.24
CA ILE A 153 -7.08 8.93 2.67
C ILE A 153 -6.57 10.02 3.61
N TYR A 154 -6.03 9.59 4.75
CA TYR A 154 -5.44 10.48 5.73
C TYR A 154 -4.19 11.17 5.17
N SER A 155 -4.22 12.50 5.24
CA SER A 155 -3.24 13.40 4.63
C SER A 155 -2.79 14.52 5.58
N ALA A 156 -3.07 14.43 6.89
CA ALA A 156 -2.63 15.47 7.84
C ALA A 156 -1.18 15.29 8.32
N SER A 157 -0.65 14.06 8.29
CA SER A 157 0.74 13.78 8.68
C SER A 157 1.25 12.46 8.10
N LYS A 158 2.55 12.21 8.29
CA LYS A 158 3.12 10.87 8.17
C LYS A 158 2.34 9.88 9.06
N TRP A 159 2.15 8.66 8.58
CA TRP A 159 1.43 7.62 9.29
C TRP A 159 2.28 7.04 10.43
N ASP A 160 1.63 6.76 11.55
CA ASP A 160 2.23 6.11 12.71
C ASP A 160 1.98 4.60 12.58
N MET A 161 2.90 3.92 11.90
CA MET A 161 2.77 2.51 11.52
C MET A 161 3.28 1.57 12.62
N LYS A 162 2.90 1.82 13.87
CA LYS A 162 3.41 1.10 15.05
C LYS A 162 3.08 -0.40 15.06
N GLU A 163 1.99 -0.80 14.38
CA GLU A 163 1.55 -2.20 14.33
C GLU A 163 2.35 -3.06 13.32
N LEU A 164 3.28 -2.46 12.55
CA LEU A 164 4.10 -3.18 11.55
C LEU A 164 4.86 -4.36 12.15
N ASP A 165 5.32 -4.24 13.40
CA ASP A 165 6.10 -5.27 14.09
C ASP A 165 5.25 -6.46 14.59
N GLU A 166 3.93 -6.40 14.41
CA GLU A 166 3.00 -7.48 14.77
C GLU A 166 2.46 -8.22 13.53
N MET A 167 2.61 -7.62 12.35
CA MET A 167 1.97 -8.07 11.12
C MET A 167 2.86 -9.05 10.33
N TYR A 168 2.27 -10.17 9.94
CA TYR A 168 2.88 -11.19 9.09
C TYR A 168 1.83 -11.76 8.13
N VAL A 169 2.22 -12.60 7.18
CA VAL A 169 1.24 -13.28 6.31
C VAL A 169 0.52 -14.37 7.12
N ASN A 170 -0.77 -14.16 7.40
CA ASN A 170 -1.61 -15.05 8.22
C ASN A 170 -2.74 -15.68 7.38
N ASP A 171 -3.62 -16.46 8.02
CA ASP A 171 -4.74 -17.13 7.34
C ASP A 171 -5.70 -16.14 6.66
N ALA A 172 -5.90 -14.94 7.21
CA ALA A 172 -6.74 -13.90 6.61
C ALA A 172 -6.09 -13.33 5.34
N ALA A 173 -4.78 -13.08 5.36
CA ALA A 173 -4.01 -12.67 4.18
C ALA A 173 -4.05 -13.73 3.05
N LEU A 174 -4.35 -14.98 3.41
CA LEU A 174 -4.38 -16.14 2.54
C LEU A 174 -5.81 -16.65 2.29
N GLU A 175 -6.85 -15.88 2.60
CA GLU A 175 -8.23 -16.39 2.61
C GLU A 175 -8.67 -16.90 1.22
N TYR A 176 -8.31 -16.18 0.15
CA TYR A 176 -8.63 -16.52 -1.24
C TYR A 176 -7.59 -17.40 -1.92
N SER A 177 -6.57 -17.83 -1.19
CA SER A 177 -5.61 -18.82 -1.69
C SER A 177 -6.21 -20.23 -1.59
N GLU A 178 -5.75 -21.13 -2.44
CA GLU A 178 -6.11 -22.56 -2.42
C GLU A 178 -4.84 -23.40 -2.38
N ALA A 179 -4.96 -24.66 -1.96
CA ALA A 179 -3.84 -25.60 -2.05
C ALA A 179 -3.37 -25.74 -3.50
N LEU A 180 -2.07 -25.95 -3.69
CA LEU A 180 -1.48 -26.09 -5.01
C LEU A 180 -1.99 -27.34 -5.71
N THR A 181 -2.17 -27.21 -7.02
CA THR A 181 -2.52 -28.32 -7.92
C THR A 181 -1.36 -28.62 -8.85
N GLU A 182 -1.59 -29.36 -9.92
CA GLU A 182 -0.62 -29.57 -11.01
C GLU A 182 -0.38 -28.31 -11.85
N ASP A 183 -1.29 -27.33 -11.77
CA ASP A 183 -1.19 -26.10 -12.54
C ASP A 183 -0.27 -25.11 -11.85
N ASP A 184 0.56 -24.43 -12.63
CA ASP A 184 1.43 -23.38 -12.12
C ASP A 184 0.61 -22.18 -11.66
N VAL A 185 0.95 -21.67 -10.48
CA VAL A 185 0.42 -20.44 -9.93
C VAL A 185 1.54 -19.44 -9.67
N ASN A 186 1.19 -18.16 -9.82
CA ASN A 186 1.99 -17.03 -9.34
C ASN A 186 1.11 -16.21 -8.38
N ARG A 187 1.63 -15.87 -7.20
CA ARG A 187 0.94 -15.03 -6.20
C ARG A 187 1.93 -14.07 -5.55
N ILE A 188 1.48 -12.84 -5.34
CA ILE A 188 2.14 -11.85 -4.48
C ILE A 188 1.19 -11.56 -3.33
N ILE A 189 1.67 -11.72 -2.09
CA ILE A 189 0.89 -11.51 -0.86
C ILE A 189 1.65 -10.51 0.00
N ASN A 190 0.97 -9.45 0.45
CA ASN A 190 1.57 -8.40 1.27
C ASN A 190 0.85 -8.30 2.62
N SER A 191 1.60 -8.24 3.71
CA SER A 191 1.07 -8.04 5.06
C SER A 191 2.14 -7.45 5.98
N GLY A 192 1.95 -6.20 6.42
CA GLY A 192 2.91 -5.47 7.24
C GLY A 192 4.23 -5.21 6.52
N LYS A 193 5.33 -5.61 7.16
CA LYS A 193 6.69 -5.57 6.59
C LYS A 193 6.97 -6.71 5.60
N ILE A 194 6.07 -7.69 5.50
CA ILE A 194 6.30 -8.92 4.77
C ILE A 194 5.63 -8.88 3.39
N THR A 195 6.43 -9.18 2.37
CA THR A 195 5.97 -9.51 1.02
C THR A 195 6.38 -10.94 0.71
N VAL A 196 5.41 -11.79 0.39
CA VAL A 196 5.65 -13.15 -0.08
C VAL A 196 5.34 -13.21 -1.57
N VAL A 197 6.27 -13.75 -2.35
CA VAL A 197 6.00 -14.13 -3.74
C VAL A 197 6.16 -15.63 -3.90
N THR A 198 5.20 -16.27 -4.54
CA THR A 198 5.21 -17.72 -4.78
C THR A 198 5.02 -18.06 -6.24
N TYR A 199 5.74 -19.08 -6.70
CA TYR A 199 5.72 -19.57 -8.08
C TYR A 199 5.70 -21.09 -8.13
N GLY A 200 4.99 -21.62 -9.13
CA GLY A 200 5.03 -23.02 -9.50
C GLY A 200 3.78 -23.79 -9.07
N ASN A 201 3.91 -25.09 -8.91
CA ASN A 201 2.80 -26.02 -8.66
C ASN A 201 3.10 -26.89 -7.44
N LYS A 202 2.26 -27.89 -7.17
CA LYS A 202 2.42 -28.75 -5.99
C LYS A 202 3.75 -29.51 -5.96
N ASP A 203 4.34 -29.84 -7.11
CA ASP A 203 5.56 -30.65 -7.19
C ASP A 203 6.83 -29.80 -7.28
N HIS A 204 6.72 -28.59 -7.82
CA HIS A 204 7.80 -27.62 -7.92
C HIS A 204 7.32 -26.26 -7.46
N PHE A 205 7.67 -25.88 -6.23
CA PHE A 205 7.21 -24.65 -5.60
C PHE A 205 8.39 -23.79 -5.17
N LYS A 206 8.38 -22.52 -5.55
CA LYS A 206 9.37 -21.53 -5.11
C LYS A 206 8.65 -20.43 -4.34
N MET A 207 9.21 -20.04 -3.21
CA MET A 207 8.73 -18.93 -2.40
C MET A 207 9.89 -17.98 -2.08
N PHE A 208 9.62 -16.69 -2.17
CA PHE A 208 10.50 -15.62 -1.73
C PHE A 208 9.76 -14.85 -0.64
N VAL A 209 10.38 -14.71 0.51
CA VAL A 209 9.82 -13.94 1.64
C VAL A 209 10.73 -12.76 1.89
N TYR A 210 10.21 -11.58 1.58
CA TYR A 210 10.88 -10.30 1.75
C TYR A 210 10.39 -9.64 3.05
N GLU A 211 11.32 -9.17 3.88
CA GLU A 211 11.02 -8.39 5.08
C GLU A 211 11.71 -7.03 5.03
N TYR A 212 10.93 -5.95 5.15
CA TYR A 212 11.44 -4.58 5.14
C TYR A 212 12.23 -4.23 6.41
N GLY A 213 13.45 -3.73 6.24
CA GLY A 213 14.30 -3.21 7.30
C GLY A 213 14.97 -4.32 8.13
N ASP A 214 14.18 -5.01 8.95
CA ASP A 214 14.70 -6.05 9.84
C ASP A 214 15.04 -7.33 9.07
N LYS A 215 16.13 -8.00 9.47
CA LYS A 215 16.61 -9.19 8.77
C LYS A 215 16.00 -10.46 9.34
N ASN A 216 15.02 -11.01 8.64
CA ASN A 216 14.43 -12.33 8.84
C ASN A 216 14.05 -12.59 10.32
N THR A 217 13.09 -11.82 10.81
CA THR A 217 12.57 -11.92 12.17
C THR A 217 11.56 -13.07 12.30
N ASP A 218 10.98 -13.23 13.50
CA ASP A 218 9.88 -14.17 13.74
C ASP A 218 8.67 -13.93 12.81
N LEU A 219 8.47 -12.72 12.28
CA LEU A 219 7.43 -12.42 11.28
C LEU A 219 7.66 -13.17 9.96
N THR A 220 8.93 -13.25 9.52
CA THR A 220 9.33 -14.03 8.34
C THR A 220 9.07 -15.52 8.56
N TYR A 221 9.46 -16.06 9.72
CA TYR A 221 9.20 -17.46 10.06
C TYR A 221 7.71 -17.80 10.05
N LYS A 222 6.90 -17.00 10.75
CA LYS A 222 5.44 -17.18 10.81
C LYS A 222 4.80 -17.13 9.43
N SER A 223 5.25 -16.21 8.56
CA SER A 223 4.76 -16.08 7.19
C SER A 223 5.08 -17.31 6.35
N ILE A 224 6.32 -17.83 6.44
CA ILE A 224 6.73 -19.07 5.76
C ILE A 224 5.82 -20.23 6.17
N MET A 225 5.60 -20.42 7.48
CA MET A 225 4.79 -21.51 7.99
C MET A 225 3.32 -21.38 7.57
N ALA A 226 2.75 -20.17 7.59
CA ALA A 226 1.37 -19.93 7.14
C ALA A 226 1.19 -20.29 5.65
N VAL A 227 2.12 -19.84 4.80
CA VAL A 227 2.10 -20.10 3.36
C VAL A 227 2.25 -21.60 3.07
N MET A 228 3.20 -22.28 3.71
CA MET A 228 3.38 -23.73 3.53
C MET A 228 2.16 -24.53 3.97
N ASN A 229 1.53 -24.15 5.09
CA ASN A 229 0.28 -24.78 5.56
C ASN A 229 -0.90 -24.55 4.62
N LYS A 230 -0.97 -23.37 3.98
CA LYS A 230 -2.04 -23.01 3.06
C LYS A 230 -1.88 -23.68 1.70
N PHE A 231 -0.69 -23.59 1.11
CA PHE A 231 -0.43 -24.04 -0.25
C PHE A 231 -0.13 -25.53 -0.35
N GLN A 232 0.36 -26.16 0.71
CA GLN A 232 0.54 -27.61 0.79
C GLN A 232 1.21 -28.21 -0.46
N PRO A 233 2.42 -27.75 -0.86
CA PRO A 233 3.18 -28.49 -1.86
C PRO A 233 3.36 -29.95 -1.41
N THR A 234 3.69 -30.84 -2.35
CA THR A 234 4.00 -32.25 -2.06
C THR A 234 4.96 -32.33 -0.85
N ASP A 235 4.79 -33.32 0.03
CA ASP A 235 5.57 -33.49 1.27
C ASP A 235 5.71 -32.26 2.22
N TYR A 236 4.82 -31.25 2.14
CA TYR A 236 4.86 -30.08 3.03
C TYR A 236 4.83 -30.45 4.53
N GLU A 237 4.25 -31.60 4.90
CA GLU A 237 4.25 -32.08 6.28
C GLU A 237 5.68 -32.36 6.79
N LEU A 238 6.59 -32.82 5.92
CA LEU A 238 8.00 -32.98 6.27
C LEU A 238 8.66 -31.62 6.50
N PHE A 239 8.40 -30.66 5.61
CA PHE A 239 8.87 -29.29 5.80
C PHE A 239 8.38 -28.75 7.15
N ASN A 240 7.09 -28.83 7.44
CA ASN A 240 6.51 -28.36 8.69
C ASN A 240 7.08 -29.04 9.94
N LYS A 241 7.43 -30.32 9.83
CA LYS A 241 8.02 -31.08 10.93
C LYS A 241 9.46 -30.67 11.22
N TYR A 242 10.26 -30.38 10.18
CA TYR A 242 11.70 -30.16 10.33
C TYR A 242 12.09 -28.68 10.32
N TYR A 243 11.31 -27.82 9.67
CA TYR A 243 11.53 -26.38 9.61
C TYR A 243 11.01 -25.68 10.87
N THR A 244 11.86 -25.63 11.88
CA THR A 244 11.53 -25.13 13.22
C THR A 244 12.13 -23.75 13.52
N GLU A 245 13.11 -23.31 12.74
CA GLU A 245 13.80 -22.03 12.92
C GLU A 245 14.35 -21.52 11.58
N LEU A 246 14.57 -20.20 11.50
CA LEU A 246 15.18 -19.54 10.34
C LEU A 246 16.69 -19.85 10.29
N LYS A 247 17.05 -20.91 9.55
CA LYS A 247 18.44 -21.27 9.28
C LYS A 247 18.63 -21.72 7.84
N GLU A 248 19.82 -21.48 7.30
CA GLU A 248 20.17 -21.89 5.95
C GLU A 248 20.19 -23.42 5.88
N VAL A 249 19.51 -23.98 4.89
CA VAL A 249 19.46 -25.42 4.64
C VAL A 249 19.73 -25.64 3.16
N LYS A 250 20.86 -26.25 2.83
CA LYS A 250 21.21 -26.63 1.45
C LYS A 250 20.81 -28.08 1.25
N ASP A 251 19.76 -28.30 0.44
CA ASP A 251 19.28 -29.59 -0.04
C ASP A 251 18.96 -30.59 1.09
N ALA A 252 17.81 -30.41 1.75
CA ALA A 252 17.28 -31.37 2.72
C ALA A 252 15.88 -31.81 2.33
N ASP A 253 15.65 -33.12 2.22
CA ASP A 253 14.31 -33.73 2.09
C ASP A 253 13.37 -33.02 1.09
N GLY A 254 13.91 -32.67 -0.10
CA GLY A 254 13.14 -32.03 -1.17
C GLY A 254 13.05 -30.51 -1.09
N PHE A 255 13.65 -29.84 -0.10
CA PHE A 255 13.66 -28.38 -0.02
C PHE A 255 15.02 -27.75 0.28
N THR A 256 15.17 -26.50 -0.14
CA THR A 256 16.35 -25.66 0.07
C THR A 256 15.92 -24.29 0.57
N VAL A 257 16.60 -23.78 1.60
CA VAL A 257 16.36 -22.47 2.22
C VAL A 257 17.66 -21.67 2.16
N THR A 258 17.62 -20.52 1.50
CA THR A 258 18.77 -19.62 1.34
C THR A 258 18.45 -18.22 1.81
N PHE A 259 19.45 -17.55 2.41
CA PHE A 259 19.35 -16.17 2.86
C PHE A 259 20.18 -15.25 1.98
N GLY A 260 19.67 -14.05 1.73
CA GLY A 260 20.40 -13.01 0.99
C GLY A 260 19.46 -12.15 0.18
N LEU A 261 19.95 -11.02 -0.33
CA LEU A 261 19.21 -10.22 -1.29
C LEU A 261 19.07 -11.02 -2.59
N ASP A 262 17.86 -11.47 -2.89
CA ASP A 262 17.49 -12.04 -4.19
C ASP A 262 16.72 -10.98 -4.98
N LYS A 263 17.41 -10.32 -5.91
CA LYS A 263 16.88 -9.26 -6.77
C LYS A 263 16.22 -9.78 -8.05
N SER A 264 16.15 -11.10 -8.25
CA SER A 264 15.54 -11.66 -9.46
C SER A 264 14.09 -11.21 -9.63
N MET A 265 13.38 -10.96 -8.53
CA MET A 265 12.01 -10.45 -8.55
C MET A 265 11.90 -8.97 -8.97
N GLU A 266 12.89 -8.15 -8.60
CA GLU A 266 12.99 -6.76 -9.04
C GLU A 266 13.38 -6.69 -10.51
N GLU A 267 14.31 -7.53 -10.95
CA GLU A 267 14.70 -7.65 -12.36
C GLU A 267 13.56 -8.16 -13.26
N ALA A 268 12.65 -8.98 -12.70
CA ALA A 268 11.43 -9.43 -13.38
C ALA A 268 10.31 -8.37 -13.40
N GLY A 269 10.47 -7.25 -12.68
CA GLY A 269 9.46 -6.19 -12.58
C GLY A 269 8.26 -6.52 -11.67
N GLU A 270 8.37 -7.56 -10.84
CA GLU A 270 7.29 -8.06 -9.98
C GLU A 270 7.22 -7.29 -8.64
N ILE A 271 8.37 -6.79 -8.17
CA ILE A 271 8.48 -5.91 -7.00
C ILE A 271 9.46 -4.78 -7.33
N THR A 272 9.29 -3.60 -6.75
CA THR A 272 10.25 -2.49 -6.88
C THR A 272 10.79 -2.07 -5.51
N GLY A 273 12.06 -1.62 -5.48
CA GLY A 273 12.66 -1.00 -4.29
C GLY A 273 13.07 -2.01 -3.22
N LEU A 274 13.73 -3.11 -3.62
CA LEU A 274 14.14 -4.18 -2.69
C LEU A 274 15.44 -3.89 -1.91
N ASP A 275 16.06 -2.72 -2.10
CA ASP A 275 17.34 -2.38 -1.48
C ASP A 275 17.34 -2.40 0.06
N ASP A 276 16.18 -2.14 0.66
CA ASP A 276 15.97 -2.12 2.11
C ASP A 276 15.41 -3.44 2.66
N TYR A 277 15.25 -4.46 1.83
CA TYR A 277 14.64 -5.74 2.22
C TYR A 277 15.68 -6.80 2.54
N SER A 278 15.35 -7.68 3.47
CA SER A 278 15.97 -9.00 3.56
C SER A 278 15.13 -10.03 2.81
N CYS A 279 15.74 -11.07 2.27
CA CYS A 279 15.00 -12.14 1.59
C CYS A 279 15.42 -13.52 2.09
N VAL A 280 14.41 -14.36 2.29
CA VAL A 280 14.51 -15.82 2.41
C VAL A 280 13.92 -16.44 1.17
N THR A 281 14.73 -17.19 0.43
CA THR A 281 14.27 -17.99 -0.71
C THR A 281 14.10 -19.43 -0.25
N ILE A 282 12.92 -20.00 -0.50
CA ILE A 282 12.60 -21.40 -0.29
C ILE A 282 12.29 -22.02 -1.65
N ILE A 283 13.00 -23.08 -1.98
CA ILE A 283 12.76 -23.88 -3.18
C ILE A 283 12.35 -25.27 -2.72
N TYR A 284 11.20 -25.72 -3.15
CA TYR A 284 10.68 -27.07 -2.96
C TYR A 284 10.65 -27.80 -4.31
N ASN A 285 11.20 -29.01 -4.31
CA ASN A 285 11.15 -29.96 -5.42
C ASN A 285 10.74 -31.32 -4.86
N ALA A 286 9.62 -31.85 -5.33
CA ALA A 286 9.18 -33.19 -4.99
C ALA A 286 10.32 -34.18 -5.28
N SER A 287 10.72 -34.94 -4.26
CA SER A 287 11.63 -36.05 -4.43
C SER A 287 11.00 -37.07 -5.40
N LYS A 288 11.74 -37.42 -6.46
CA LYS A 288 11.35 -38.48 -7.40
C LYS A 288 11.23 -39.84 -6.73
#